data_AF-A0A258C8I7-F1
#
_entry.id   AF-A0A258C8I7-F1
#
_cell.length_a   1.000
_cell.length_b   1.000
_cell.length_c   1.000
_cell.angle_alpha   90.00
_cell.angle_beta   90.00
_cell.angle_gamma   90.00
#
_symmetry.space_group_name_H-M   'P 1'
#
loop_
_entity.id
_entity.type
_entity.pdbx_description
1 polymer ?
#
loop_
_entity_poly.entity_id
_entity_poly.type
_entity_poly.pdbx_seq_one_letter_code
_entity_poly.pdbx_strand_id
1 'polypeptide(L)'
;MLTQLSRVLSRPTLLLSSLLLSSAVVASTPIASLEQAVNNNPLRSAANVARDQYRNPLPTLQFFDVTPQATVVEISPGGGWYTEILAPLLAEQGVYYAAHFPASAEGYGQRSRQAFIEKL
;
A
#
# COMPACT_ATOMS: atom_id res chain seq x y z
N MET A 1 62.45 2.36 52.38
CA MET A 1 61.06 1.96 52.08
C MET A 1 60.34 3.20 51.54
N LEU A 2 59.62 3.07 50.41
CA LEU A 2 58.81 4.08 49.67
C LEU A 2 59.46 4.79 48.46
N THR A 3 59.47 4.04 47.37
CA THR A 3 59.06 4.36 45.99
C THR A 3 58.17 5.60 45.81
N GLN A 4 58.41 6.38 44.75
CA GLN A 4 57.34 6.96 43.92
C GLN A 4 57.77 6.99 42.44
N LEU A 5 57.06 6.18 41.65
CA LEU A 5 57.17 6.04 40.20
C LEU A 5 56.45 7.17 39.46
N SER A 6 56.96 7.46 38.27
CA SER A 6 56.40 8.30 37.23
C SER A 6 54.93 7.95 36.88
N ARG A 7 54.11 8.98 36.64
CA ARG A 7 52.82 8.84 35.95
C ARG A 7 52.80 9.76 34.73
N VAL A 8 53.07 9.16 33.57
CA VAL A 8 52.78 9.75 32.26
C VAL A 8 51.27 9.69 32.06
N LEU A 9 50.65 10.84 31.81
CA LEU A 9 49.22 10.97 31.58
C LEU A 9 48.92 10.55 30.12
N SER A 10 48.39 9.34 29.92
CA SER A 10 47.90 8.87 28.62
C SER A 10 46.48 9.40 28.38
N ARG A 11 46.30 10.17 27.30
CA ARG A 11 45.00 10.67 26.83
C ARG A 11 44.22 9.51 26.18
N PRO A 12 42.94 9.28 26.54
CA PRO A 12 42.13 8.29 25.86
C PRO A 12 41.61 8.89 24.54
N THR A 13 42.11 8.39 23.42
CA THR A 13 41.56 8.69 22.10
C THR A 13 40.22 7.95 21.96
N LEU A 14 39.12 8.66 22.15
CA LEU A 14 37.77 8.13 21.88
C LEU A 14 37.60 7.99 20.36
N LEU A 15 37.68 6.75 19.86
CA LEU A 15 37.30 6.38 18.50
C LEU A 15 35.77 6.37 18.40
N LEU A 16 35.22 7.37 17.72
CA LEU A 16 33.79 7.51 17.45
C LEU A 16 33.43 6.63 16.24
N SER A 17 32.92 5.42 16.51
CA SER A 17 32.44 4.48 15.48
C SER A 17 31.13 5.00 14.87
N SER A 18 31.20 5.56 13.66
CA SER A 18 30.02 5.98 12.89
C SER A 18 29.26 4.78 12.34
N LEU A 19 28.12 4.44 12.94
CA LEU A 19 27.20 3.40 12.48
C LEU A 19 26.38 3.96 11.30
N LEU A 20 26.70 3.53 10.08
CA LEU A 20 25.90 3.84 8.88
C LEU A 20 24.57 3.08 8.97
N LEU A 21 23.50 3.76 9.39
CA LEU A 21 22.13 3.28 9.20
C LEU A 21 21.80 3.35 7.70
N SER A 22 22.00 2.25 6.99
CA SER A 22 21.48 2.09 5.64
C SER A 22 19.99 1.82 5.73
N SER A 23 19.15 2.84 5.55
CA SER A 23 17.71 2.65 5.41
C SER A 23 17.44 1.86 4.14
N ALA A 24 16.98 0.62 4.28
CA ALA A 24 16.46 -0.14 3.15
C ALA A 24 15.22 0.60 2.61
N VAL A 25 15.38 1.25 1.44
CA VAL A 25 14.25 1.72 0.66
C VAL A 25 13.53 0.47 0.17
N VAL A 26 12.36 0.19 0.75
CA VAL A 26 11.45 -0.83 0.23
C VAL A 26 10.81 -0.23 -1.02
N ALA A 27 11.38 -0.54 -2.19
CA ALA A 27 10.72 -0.26 -3.45
C ALA A 27 9.49 -1.17 -3.56
N SER A 28 8.30 -0.58 -3.68
CA SER A 28 7.09 -1.34 -4.01
C SER A 28 7.20 -1.83 -5.45
N THR A 29 7.20 -3.15 -5.65
CA THR A 29 7.17 -3.72 -7.01
C THR A 29 5.88 -3.29 -7.70
N PRO A 30 5.95 -2.67 -8.90
CA PRO A 30 4.76 -2.32 -9.66
C PRO A 30 3.89 -3.54 -9.93
N ILE A 31 2.56 -3.36 -9.84
CA ILE A 31 1.60 -4.39 -10.21
C ILE A 31 1.53 -4.44 -11.74
N ALA A 32 2.07 -5.50 -12.34
CA ALA A 32 2.21 -5.61 -13.79
C ALA A 32 1.09 -6.45 -14.44
N SER A 33 0.31 -7.19 -13.66
CA SER A 33 -0.80 -8.02 -14.15
C SER A 33 -2.01 -8.02 -13.21
N LEU A 34 -3.16 -8.39 -13.76
CA LEU A 34 -4.40 -8.54 -13.00
C LEU A 34 -4.29 -9.64 -11.93
N GLU A 35 -3.61 -10.75 -12.23
CA GLU A 35 -3.37 -11.83 -11.27
C GLU A 35 -2.55 -11.34 -10.07
N GLN A 36 -1.52 -10.51 -10.32
CA GLN A 36 -0.74 -9.89 -9.25
C GLN A 36 -1.59 -8.92 -8.42
N ALA A 37 -2.42 -8.11 -9.08
CA ALA A 37 -3.34 -7.18 -8.41
C ALA A 37 -4.31 -7.89 -7.46
N VAL A 38 -4.80 -9.05 -7.86
CA VAL A 38 -5.76 -9.85 -7.07
C VAL A 38 -5.05 -10.63 -5.96
N ASN A 39 -3.98 -11.34 -6.29
CA ASN A 39 -3.41 -12.38 -5.41
C ASN A 39 -2.14 -11.95 -4.65
N ASN A 40 -1.41 -10.97 -5.15
CA ASN A 40 -0.09 -10.61 -4.62
C ASN A 40 0.01 -9.16 -4.14
N ASN A 41 -1.07 -8.39 -4.22
CA ASN A 41 -1.09 -7.01 -3.74
C ASN A 41 -1.19 -6.97 -2.19
N PRO A 42 -0.13 -6.53 -1.49
CA PRO A 42 -0.11 -6.49 -0.03
C PRO A 42 -1.00 -5.38 0.56
N LEU A 43 -1.47 -4.43 -0.27
CA LEU A 43 -2.37 -3.36 0.16
C LEU A 43 -3.83 -3.83 0.28
N ARG A 44 -4.14 -5.06 -0.15
CA ARG A 44 -5.48 -5.64 0.03
C ARG A 44 -5.70 -5.99 1.49
N SER A 45 -6.79 -5.50 2.07
CA SER A 45 -7.13 -5.83 3.45
C SER A 45 -7.54 -7.31 3.56
N ALA A 46 -7.16 -7.96 4.66
CA ALA A 46 -7.53 -9.36 4.90
C ALA A 46 -9.04 -9.60 4.87
N ALA A 47 -9.83 -8.63 5.36
CA ALA A 47 -11.29 -8.67 5.32
C ALA A 47 -11.83 -8.64 3.89
N ASN A 48 -11.21 -7.88 2.97
CA ASN A 48 -11.62 -7.87 1.57
C ASN A 48 -11.20 -9.16 0.87
N VAL A 49 -9.97 -9.63 1.07
CA VAL A 49 -9.48 -10.90 0.50
C VAL A 49 -10.36 -12.09 0.91
N ALA A 50 -10.82 -12.13 2.17
CA ALA A 50 -11.70 -13.21 2.65
C ALA A 50 -13.03 -13.31 1.89
N ARG A 51 -13.45 -12.24 1.21
CA ARG A 51 -14.70 -12.18 0.42
C ARG A 51 -14.51 -12.63 -1.03
N ASP A 52 -13.27 -12.81 -1.49
CA ASP A 52 -12.95 -13.20 -2.86
C ASP A 52 -13.60 -14.52 -3.25
N GLN A 53 -13.71 -15.48 -2.33
CA GLN A 53 -14.39 -16.76 -2.57
C GLN A 53 -15.86 -16.60 -3.02
N TYR A 54 -16.52 -15.51 -2.63
CA TYR A 54 -17.91 -15.22 -3.00
C TYR A 54 -18.02 -14.26 -4.19
N ARG A 55 -16.95 -13.53 -4.48
CA ARG A 55 -16.95 -12.42 -5.46
C ARG A 55 -16.18 -12.74 -6.73
N ASN A 56 -15.30 -13.74 -6.70
CA ASN A 56 -14.52 -14.23 -7.84
C ASN A 56 -13.87 -13.07 -8.64
N PRO A 57 -13.02 -12.24 -8.03
CA PRO A 57 -12.52 -11.02 -8.67
C PRO A 57 -11.74 -11.29 -9.95
N LEU A 58 -10.84 -12.28 -9.94
CA LEU A 58 -9.99 -12.56 -11.10
C LEU A 58 -10.82 -13.01 -12.32
N PRO A 59 -11.67 -14.05 -12.23
CA PRO A 59 -12.53 -14.42 -13.36
C PRO A 59 -13.47 -13.29 -13.80
N THR A 60 -14.00 -12.49 -12.87
CA THR A 60 -14.90 -11.38 -13.20
C THR A 60 -14.18 -10.29 -13.98
N LEU A 61 -13.01 -9.86 -13.52
CA LEU A 61 -12.24 -8.80 -14.18
C LEU A 61 -11.63 -9.27 -15.50
N GLN A 62 -11.28 -10.57 -15.62
CA GLN A 62 -10.88 -11.19 -16.88
C GLN A 62 -12.04 -11.24 -17.88
N PHE A 63 -13.27 -11.52 -17.44
CA PHE A 63 -14.45 -11.51 -18.30
C PHE A 63 -14.69 -10.12 -18.93
N PHE A 64 -14.40 -9.04 -18.19
CA PHE A 64 -14.47 -7.67 -18.70
C PHE A 64 -13.21 -7.22 -19.45
N ASP A 65 -12.23 -8.11 -19.65
CA ASP A 65 -10.96 -7.84 -20.33
C ASP A 65 -10.21 -6.63 -19.72
N VAL A 66 -10.20 -6.55 -18.38
CA VAL A 66 -9.50 -5.47 -17.67
C VAL A 66 -7.99 -5.69 -17.75
N THR A 67 -7.30 -4.75 -18.39
CA THR A 67 -5.84 -4.73 -18.54
C THR A 67 -5.21 -3.56 -17.76
N PRO A 68 -3.88 -3.56 -17.52
CA PRO A 68 -3.21 -2.45 -16.84
C PRO A 68 -3.31 -1.09 -17.56
N GLN A 69 -3.61 -1.07 -18.86
CA GLN A 69 -3.77 0.16 -19.66
C GLN A 69 -5.23 0.62 -19.75
N ALA A 70 -6.18 -0.12 -19.17
CA ALA A 70 -7.59 0.19 -19.29
C ALA A 70 -7.95 1.54 -18.63
N THR A 71 -9.04 2.13 -19.10
CA THR A 71 -9.74 3.19 -18.37
C THR A 71 -10.97 2.56 -17.71
N VAL A 72 -11.02 2.58 -16.38
CA VAL A 72 -12.08 1.92 -15.61
C VAL A 72 -12.81 2.95 -14.75
N VAL A 73 -14.14 2.93 -14.82
CA VAL A 73 -15.02 3.69 -13.92
C VAL A 73 -15.69 2.71 -12.96
N GLU A 74 -15.31 2.74 -11.68
CA GLU A 74 -15.98 1.97 -10.62
C GLU A 74 -17.17 2.76 -10.09
N ILE A 75 -18.39 2.31 -10.42
CA ILE A 75 -19.63 2.91 -9.93
C ILE A 75 -19.89 2.47 -8.50
N SER A 76 -20.06 3.44 -7.59
CA SER A 76 -20.39 3.20 -6.18
C SER A 76 -19.41 2.22 -5.50
N PRO A 77 -18.11 2.59 -5.37
CA PRO A 77 -17.06 1.69 -4.88
C PRO A 77 -17.27 1.21 -3.43
N GLY A 78 -18.20 1.82 -2.68
CA GLY A 78 -18.46 1.46 -1.29
C GLY A 78 -17.19 1.57 -0.44
N GLY A 79 -16.93 0.57 0.39
CA GLY A 79 -15.68 0.48 1.17
C GLY A 79 -14.44 0.07 0.35
N GLY A 80 -14.46 0.17 -0.98
CA GLY A 80 -13.28 0.04 -1.83
C GLY A 80 -12.79 -1.39 -2.08
N TRP A 81 -13.68 -2.38 -2.13
CA TRP A 81 -13.28 -3.78 -2.33
C TRP A 81 -12.63 -4.03 -3.70
N TYR A 82 -13.21 -3.51 -4.79
CA TYR A 82 -12.60 -3.60 -6.12
C TYR A 82 -11.50 -2.57 -6.29
N THR A 83 -11.61 -1.41 -5.63
CA THR A 83 -10.60 -0.35 -5.64
C THR A 83 -9.21 -0.84 -5.22
N GLU A 84 -9.12 -1.71 -4.21
CA GLU A 84 -7.84 -2.31 -3.79
C GLU A 84 -7.17 -3.15 -4.91
N ILE A 85 -7.92 -3.59 -5.92
CA ILE A 85 -7.40 -4.33 -7.08
C ILE A 85 -7.15 -3.36 -8.23
N LEU A 86 -8.15 -2.55 -8.58
CA LEU A 86 -8.16 -1.71 -9.77
C LEU A 86 -7.21 -0.52 -9.67
N ALA A 87 -7.17 0.18 -8.53
CA ALA A 87 -6.36 1.39 -8.42
C ALA A 87 -4.85 1.07 -8.57
N PRO A 88 -4.27 0.05 -7.91
CA PRO A 88 -2.87 -0.31 -8.12
C PRO A 88 -2.58 -0.91 -9.50
N LEU A 89 -3.51 -1.68 -10.08
CA LEU A 89 -3.34 -2.27 -11.42
C LEU A 89 -3.22 -1.19 -12.51
N LEU A 90 -3.98 -0.10 -12.37
CA LEU A 90 -4.08 0.96 -13.36
C LEU A 90 -3.16 2.15 -13.08
N ALA A 91 -2.45 2.17 -11.95
CA ALA A 91 -1.70 3.32 -11.46
C ALA A 91 -0.62 3.84 -12.42
N GLU A 92 0.07 2.93 -13.11
CA GLU A 92 1.21 3.27 -13.97
C GLU A 92 0.81 3.63 -15.40
N GLN A 93 -0.19 2.95 -15.97
CA GLN A 93 -0.45 2.96 -17.41
C GLN A 93 -1.92 3.14 -17.78
N GLY A 94 -2.83 3.03 -16.81
CA GLY A 94 -4.27 3.11 -17.01
C GLY A 94 -4.86 4.36 -16.40
N VAL A 95 -6.19 4.37 -16.32
CA VAL A 95 -6.93 5.43 -15.64
C VAL A 95 -8.03 4.80 -14.80
N TYR A 96 -8.08 5.16 -13.53
CA TYR A 96 -9.10 4.70 -12.61
C TYR A 96 -9.96 5.88 -12.12
N TYR A 97 -11.27 5.77 -12.30
CA TYR A 97 -12.25 6.72 -11.77
C TYR A 97 -13.15 6.04 -10.74
N ALA A 98 -13.14 6.54 -9.50
CA ALA A 98 -14.10 6.17 -8.47
C ALA A 98 -15.34 7.07 -8.54
N ALA A 99 -16.44 6.56 -9.09
CA ALA A 99 -17.68 7.30 -9.23
C ALA A 99 -18.55 7.16 -7.97
N HIS A 100 -18.33 8.08 -7.03
CA HIS A 100 -19.05 8.15 -5.75
C HIS A 100 -20.43 8.80 -5.85
N PHE A 101 -21.24 8.53 -4.83
CA PHE A 101 -22.36 9.41 -4.48
C PHE A 101 -21.88 10.85 -4.23
N PRO A 102 -22.71 11.87 -4.49
CA PRO A 102 -22.36 13.26 -4.19
C PRO A 102 -22.13 13.43 -2.68
N ALA A 103 -21.32 14.43 -2.30
CA ALA A 103 -21.03 14.72 -0.89
C ALA A 103 -22.29 15.10 -0.08
N SER A 104 -23.33 15.59 -0.75
CA SER A 104 -24.63 15.92 -0.17
C SER A 104 -25.59 14.73 -0.07
N ALA A 105 -25.17 13.52 -0.45
CA ALA A 105 -26.01 12.33 -0.30
C ALA A 105 -26.29 12.05 1.17
N GLU A 106 -27.48 11.49 1.44
CA GLU A 106 -27.89 11.07 2.78
C GLU A 106 -28.00 9.54 2.88
N GLY A 107 -28.17 9.03 4.09
CA GLY A 107 -28.44 7.61 4.32
C GLY A 107 -27.33 6.69 3.79
N TYR A 108 -27.70 5.77 2.89
CA TYR A 108 -26.75 4.81 2.33
C TYR A 108 -25.62 5.49 1.55
N GLY A 109 -25.93 6.50 0.72
CA GLY A 109 -24.94 7.16 -0.12
C GLY A 109 -23.86 7.86 0.72
N GLN A 110 -24.28 8.53 1.80
CA GLN A 110 -23.38 9.14 2.77
C GLN A 110 -22.44 8.11 3.40
N ARG A 111 -23.00 7.03 3.97
CA ARG A 111 -22.22 5.98 4.65
C ARG A 111 -21.25 5.28 3.70
N SER A 112 -21.71 5.00 2.47
CA SER A 112 -20.91 4.37 1.42
C SER A 112 -19.70 5.23 1.03
N ARG A 113 -19.92 6.53 0.81
CA ARG A 113 -18.84 7.48 0.50
C ARG A 113 -17.89 7.67 1.69
N GLN A 114 -18.42 7.76 2.91
CA GLN A 114 -17.61 7.92 4.11
C GLN A 114 -16.68 6.72 4.33
N ALA A 115 -17.19 5.50 4.18
CA ALA A 115 -16.39 4.29 4.30
C ALA A 115 -15.24 4.22 3.27
N PHE A 116 -15.44 4.80 2.07
CA PHE A 116 -14.36 4.93 1.10
C PHE A 116 -13.31 5.96 1.52
N ILE A 117 -13.75 7.13 1.98
CA ILE A 117 -12.83 8.20 2.40
C ILE A 117 -11.96 7.75 3.57
N GLU A 118 -12.54 7.04 4.54
CA GLU A 118 -11.80 6.47 5.67
C GLU A 118 -10.77 5.42 5.26
N LYS A 119 -10.88 4.88 4.04
CA LYS A 119 -9.97 3.89 3.50
C LYS A 119 -8.77 4.49 2.78
N LEU A 120 -8.92 5.68 2.19
CA LEU A 120 -7.83 6.40 1.51
C LEU A 120 -6.77 6.84 2.53
#